data_AF-A0A7X0R581-F1
#
_entry.id   AF-A0A7X0R581-F1
#
_cell.length_a   1.000
_cell.length_b   1.000
_cell.length_c   1.000
_cell.angle_alpha   90.00
_cell.angle_beta   90.00
_cell.angle_gamma   90.00
#
_symmetry.space_group_name_H-M   'P 1'
#
loop_
_entity.id
_entity.type
_entity.pdbx_description
1 polymer ?
#
loop_
_entity_poly.entity_id
_entity_poly.type
_entity_poly.pdbx_seq_one_letter_code
_entity_poly.pdbx_strand_id
1 'polypeptide(L)'
;MKNFNALLLLFVALFCTVTFTSCLGDDEDDEKSCYDELQRLSQIANEKAQALSTNMTTANCNAFKEAAINFYNKAKECGDKNMIESAERSKAMTEALDCSDL
;
A
#
# COMPACT_ATOMS: atom_id res chain seq x y z
N MET A 1 -11.29 38.04 -5.74
CA MET A 1 -10.00 37.56 -6.29
C MET A 1 -8.99 37.52 -5.15
N LYS A 2 -8.13 36.52 -4.92
CA LYS A 2 -7.83 35.26 -5.61
C LYS A 2 -6.71 34.58 -4.81
N ASN A 3 -7.01 33.82 -3.74
CA ASN A 3 -5.92 33.17 -2.98
C ASN A 3 -6.15 31.69 -2.68
N PHE A 4 -7.27 31.09 -3.08
CA PHE A 4 -7.58 29.69 -2.76
C PHE A 4 -7.27 28.67 -3.88
N ASN A 5 -6.47 29.05 -4.89
CA ASN A 5 -6.36 28.22 -6.09
C ASN A 5 -4.94 28.08 -6.67
N ALA A 6 -3.89 28.34 -5.89
CA ALA A 6 -2.52 28.11 -6.36
C ALA A 6 -1.96 26.76 -5.88
N LEU A 7 -2.23 26.39 -4.63
CA LEU A 7 -1.70 25.16 -4.02
C LEU A 7 -2.43 23.91 -4.54
N LEU A 8 -3.75 23.99 -4.75
CA LEU A 8 -4.55 22.90 -5.32
C LEU A 8 -4.19 22.60 -6.79
N LEU A 9 -3.82 23.62 -7.58
CA LEU A 9 -3.35 23.43 -8.96
C LEU A 9 -1.96 22.80 -9.03
N LEU A 10 -1.10 23.02 -8.02
CA LEU A 10 0.23 22.42 -7.97
C LEU A 10 0.16 20.90 -7.70
N PHE A 11 -0.80 20.45 -6.90
CA PHE A 11 -1.02 19.02 -6.65
C PHE A 11 -1.56 18.28 -7.88
N VAL A 12 -2.44 18.90 -8.67
CA VAL A 12 -3.00 18.28 -9.90
C VAL A 12 -1.93 18.11 -10.98
N ALA A 13 -0.95 19.01 -11.06
CA ALA A 13 0.13 18.93 -12.06
C ALA A 13 1.15 17.82 -11.78
N LEU A 14 1.26 17.33 -10.53
CA LEU A 14 2.20 16.27 -10.15
C LEU A 14 1.71 14.85 -10.52
N PHE A 15 0.45 14.68 -10.92
CA PHE A 15 -0.12 13.37 -11.27
C PHE A 15 -0.13 13.05 -12.77
N CYS A 16 0.34 13.94 -13.65
CA CYS A 16 0.25 13.75 -15.11
C CYS A 16 1.52 13.24 -15.79
N THR A 17 2.55 12.79 -15.06
CA THR A 17 3.81 12.34 -15.68
C THR A 17 4.17 10.87 -15.41
N VAL A 18 3.19 10.02 -15.14
CA VAL A 18 3.35 8.59 -15.44
C VAL A 18 3.10 8.36 -16.93
N THR A 19 4.12 8.70 -17.71
CA THR A 19 4.27 8.18 -19.06
C THR A 19 4.56 6.69 -18.92
N PHE A 20 3.53 5.88 -19.15
CA PHE A 20 3.65 4.44 -19.36
C PHE A 20 4.47 4.20 -20.63
N THR A 21 5.79 4.18 -20.51
CA THR A 21 6.67 3.64 -21.54
C THR A 21 7.30 2.36 -20.99
N SER A 22 7.10 1.28 -21.74
CA SER A 22 7.47 -0.12 -21.48
C SER A 22 6.58 -0.83 -20.46
N CYS A 23 6.02 -2.01 -20.72
CA CYS A 23 6.50 -3.06 -21.61
C CYS A 23 5.33 -3.80 -22.27
N LEU A 24 5.39 -3.96 -23.60
CA LEU A 24 4.71 -5.04 -24.31
C LEU A 24 5.32 -6.35 -23.81
N GLY A 25 4.55 -7.12 -23.05
CA GLY A 25 4.90 -8.45 -22.55
C GLY A 25 3.63 -9.29 -22.50
N ASP A 26 3.63 -10.34 -23.29
CA ASP A 26 2.51 -11.18 -23.72
C ASP A 26 2.17 -12.24 -22.65
N ASP A 27 1.77 -11.83 -21.44
CA ASP A 27 1.39 -12.71 -20.31
C ASP A 27 0.21 -12.12 -19.49
N GLU A 28 -0.91 -11.81 -20.15
CA GLU A 28 -1.99 -10.97 -19.57
C GLU A 28 -2.91 -11.64 -18.52
N ASP A 29 -2.78 -12.94 -18.26
CA ASP A 29 -3.65 -13.64 -17.28
C ASP A 29 -3.08 -13.65 -15.84
N ASP A 30 -1.76 -13.78 -15.67
CA ASP A 30 -1.14 -13.86 -14.34
C ASP A 30 -0.92 -12.48 -13.71
N GLU A 31 -0.55 -11.47 -14.51
CA GLU A 31 -0.25 -10.13 -14.01
C GLU A 31 -1.51 -9.43 -13.47
N LYS A 32 -2.65 -9.60 -14.16
CA LYS A 32 -3.94 -9.05 -13.75
C LYS A 32 -4.43 -9.65 -12.43
N SER A 33 -4.25 -10.96 -12.25
CA SER A 33 -4.54 -11.68 -11.00
C SER A 33 -3.66 -11.16 -9.84
N CYS A 34 -2.39 -10.85 -10.14
CA CYS A 34 -1.44 -10.32 -9.16
C CYS A 34 -1.86 -8.94 -8.63
N TYR A 35 -2.24 -8.02 -9.52
CA TYR A 35 -2.70 -6.68 -9.13
C TYR A 35 -4.04 -6.71 -8.38
N ASP A 36 -4.98 -7.57 -8.79
CA ASP A 36 -6.27 -7.74 -8.10
C ASP A 36 -6.07 -8.28 -6.68
N GLU A 37 -5.18 -9.26 -6.50
CA GLU A 37 -4.85 -9.80 -5.17
C GLU A 37 -4.13 -8.76 -4.30
N LEU A 38 -3.21 -8.00 -4.88
CA LEU A 38 -2.53 -6.91 -4.19
C LEU A 38 -3.50 -5.82 -3.73
N GLN A 39 -4.47 -5.43 -4.58
CA GLN A 39 -5.50 -4.47 -4.23
C GLN A 39 -6.37 -4.99 -3.07
N ARG A 40 -6.77 -6.27 -3.12
CA ARG A 40 -7.54 -6.90 -2.05
C ARG A 40 -6.76 -6.92 -0.73
N LEU A 41 -5.49 -7.28 -0.76
CA LEU A 41 -4.64 -7.29 0.44
C LEU A 41 -4.44 -5.88 1.01
N SER A 42 -4.34 -4.86 0.15
CA SER A 42 -4.29 -3.46 0.58
C SER A 42 -5.58 -3.03 1.29
N GLN A 43 -6.75 -3.42 0.76
CA GLN A 43 -8.03 -3.16 1.41
C GLN A 43 -8.11 -3.84 2.79
N ILE A 44 -7.72 -5.11 2.88
CA ILE A 44 -7.69 -5.86 4.14
C ILE A 44 -6.75 -5.17 5.15
N ALA A 45 -5.55 -4.79 4.75
CA ALA A 45 -4.61 -4.09 5.63
C ALA A 45 -5.19 -2.76 6.15
N ASN A 46 -5.89 -2.01 5.29
CA ASN A 46 -6.56 -0.77 5.69
C ASN A 46 -7.72 -1.01 6.66
N GLU A 47 -8.57 -2.02 6.41
CA GLU A 47 -9.64 -2.42 7.33
C GLU A 47 -9.09 -2.80 8.71
N LYS A 48 -7.97 -3.55 8.76
CA LYS A 48 -7.33 -3.91 10.03
C LYS A 48 -6.68 -2.70 10.72
N ALA A 49 -6.10 -1.77 9.96
CA ALA A 49 -5.60 -0.51 10.50
C ALA A 49 -6.73 0.32 11.13
N GLN A 50 -7.89 0.37 10.49
CA GLN A 50 -9.07 1.05 11.02
C GLN A 50 -9.61 0.34 12.28
N ALA A 51 -9.64 -1.00 12.29
CA ALA A 51 -10.03 -1.76 13.47
C ALA A 51 -9.08 -1.51 14.65
N LEU A 52 -7.77 -1.47 14.40
CA LEU A 52 -6.76 -1.14 15.39
C LEU A 52 -6.91 0.30 15.91
N SER A 53 -7.14 1.28 15.02
CA SER A 53 -7.31 2.68 15.42
C SER A 53 -8.59 2.94 16.21
N THR A 54 -9.63 2.13 15.98
CA THR A 54 -10.91 2.22 16.69
C THR A 54 -10.88 1.44 18.01
N ASN A 55 -10.17 0.32 18.06
CA ASN A 55 -10.07 -0.53 19.23
C ASN A 55 -8.65 -1.11 19.35
N MET A 56 -7.83 -0.42 20.13
CA MET A 56 -6.41 -0.71 20.24
C MET A 56 -6.17 -1.85 21.24
N THR A 57 -6.16 -3.07 20.72
CA THR A 57 -5.92 -4.30 21.49
C THR A 57 -4.81 -5.12 20.83
N THR A 58 -4.13 -5.97 21.61
CA THR A 58 -3.16 -6.95 21.12
C THR A 58 -3.70 -7.71 19.89
N ALA A 59 -4.96 -8.16 19.93
CA ALA A 59 -5.58 -8.92 18.85
C ALA A 59 -5.68 -8.11 17.54
N ASN A 60 -6.15 -6.85 17.62
CA ASN A 60 -6.25 -6.00 16.43
C ASN A 60 -4.88 -5.55 15.92
N CYS A 61 -3.90 -5.39 16.80
CA CYS A 61 -2.53 -5.05 16.43
C CYS A 61 -1.88 -6.21 15.65
N ASN A 62 -2.00 -7.43 16.17
CA ASN A 62 -1.51 -8.62 15.48
C ASN A 62 -2.21 -8.83 14.13
N ALA A 63 -3.54 -8.62 14.07
CA ALA A 63 -4.29 -8.73 12.82
C ALA A 63 -3.84 -7.70 11.76
N PHE A 64 -3.56 -6.46 12.18
CA PHE A 64 -2.99 -5.45 11.28
C PHE A 64 -1.58 -5.83 10.83
N LYS A 65 -0.72 -6.27 11.77
CA LYS A 65 0.66 -6.67 11.49
C LYS A 65 0.72 -7.79 10.46
N GLU A 66 -0.11 -8.83 10.63
CA GLU A 66 -0.24 -9.93 9.68
C GLU A 66 -0.73 -9.46 8.30
N ALA A 67 -1.80 -8.66 8.26
CA ALA A 67 -2.35 -8.15 7.00
C ALA A 67 -1.34 -7.29 6.21
N ALA A 68 -0.58 -6.44 6.91
CA ALA A 68 0.45 -5.61 6.30
C ALA A 68 1.65 -6.42 5.79
N ILE A 69 2.05 -7.50 6.50
CA ILE A 69 3.08 -8.43 6.02
C ILE A 69 2.61 -9.19 4.78
N ASN A 70 1.35 -9.64 4.75
CA ASN A 70 0.80 -10.33 3.59
C ASN A 70 0.75 -9.42 2.36
N PHE A 71 0.33 -8.16 2.53
CA PHE A 71 0.41 -7.15 1.48
C PHE A 71 1.85 -6.95 0.98
N TYR A 72 2.81 -6.81 1.90
CA TYR A 72 4.23 -6.69 1.53
C TYR A 72 4.74 -7.89 0.73
N ASN A 73 4.45 -9.12 1.17
CA ASN A 73 4.91 -10.32 0.48
C ASN A 73 4.35 -10.37 -0.93
N LYS A 74 3.06 -10.06 -1.11
CA LYS A 74 2.46 -9.96 -2.44
C LYS A 74 3.06 -8.82 -3.27
N ALA A 75 3.38 -7.68 -2.65
CA ALA A 75 4.05 -6.57 -3.32
C ALA A 75 5.45 -6.95 -3.81
N LYS A 76 6.16 -7.88 -3.15
CA LYS A 76 7.42 -8.43 -3.65
C LYS A 76 7.27 -9.33 -4.86
N GLU A 77 6.16 -10.05 -4.95
CA GLU A 77 5.85 -10.97 -6.05
C GLU A 77 5.38 -10.20 -7.30
N CYS A 78 4.52 -9.19 -7.10
CA CYS A 78 3.85 -8.47 -8.19
C CYS A 78 4.45 -7.11 -8.53
N GLY A 79 5.23 -6.52 -7.60
CA GLY A 79 5.59 -5.11 -7.66
C GLY A 79 6.76 -4.79 -8.55
N ASP A 80 6.73 -3.59 -9.12
CA ASP A 80 7.94 -2.98 -9.65
C ASP A 80 8.93 -2.64 -8.52
N LYS A 81 10.17 -2.32 -8.89
CA LYS A 81 11.24 -1.99 -7.95
C LYS A 81 10.87 -0.88 -6.97
N ASN A 82 10.15 0.15 -7.42
CA ASN A 82 9.77 1.28 -6.56
C ASN A 82 8.71 0.86 -5.53
N MET A 83 7.77 0.02 -5.95
CA MET A 83 6.73 -0.54 -5.08
C MET A 83 7.36 -1.44 -4.01
N ILE A 84 8.31 -2.29 -4.40
CA ILE A 84 9.04 -3.16 -3.46
C ILE A 84 9.79 -2.32 -2.43
N GLU A 85 10.56 -1.32 -2.86
CA GLU A 85 11.30 -0.42 -1.95
C GLU A 85 10.36 0.33 -0.99
N SER A 86 9.18 0.73 -1.46
CA SER A 86 8.16 1.37 -0.62
C SER A 86 7.53 0.40 0.39
N ALA A 87 7.27 -0.82 -0.04
CA ALA A 87 6.73 -1.88 0.80
C ALA A 87 7.75 -2.32 1.87
N GLU A 88 9.05 -2.37 1.55
CA GLU A 88 10.12 -2.68 2.51
C GLU A 88 10.20 -1.67 3.65
N ARG A 89 10.09 -0.37 3.34
CA ARG A 89 10.04 0.67 4.38
C ARG A 89 8.82 0.50 5.29
N SER A 90 7.68 0.17 4.70
CA SER A 90 6.43 -0.06 5.44
C SER A 90 6.53 -1.31 6.32
N LYS A 91 7.17 -2.39 5.84
CA LYS A 91 7.41 -3.60 6.61
C LYS A 91 8.24 -3.34 7.85
N ALA A 92 9.33 -2.57 7.74
CA ALA A 92 10.18 -2.26 8.90
C ALA A 92 9.39 -1.55 10.02
N MET A 93 8.49 -0.63 9.66
CA MET A 93 7.61 0.05 10.61
C MET A 93 6.60 -0.93 11.23
N THR A 94 6.01 -1.80 10.41
CA THR A 94 5.06 -2.83 10.86
C THR A 94 5.72 -3.86 11.80
N GLU A 95 6.95 -4.27 11.52
CA GLU A 95 7.69 -5.22 12.37
C GLU A 95 8.08 -4.59 13.71
N ALA A 96 8.39 -3.29 13.72
CA ALA A 96 8.69 -2.52 14.92
C ALA A 96 7.47 -2.24 15.82
N LEU A 97 6.24 -2.46 15.33
CA LEU A 97 5.06 -2.40 16.19
C LEU A 97 5.13 -3.53 17.22
N ASP A 98 5.28 -3.15 18.47
CA ASP A 98 5.14 -4.06 19.61
C ASP A 98 3.66 -4.14 20.00
N CYS A 99 3.09 -5.32 19.81
CA CYS A 99 1.69 -5.59 20.12
C CYS A 99 1.50 -6.22 21.50
N SER A 100 2.56 -6.55 22.25
CA SER A 100 2.42 -7.26 23.53
C SER A 100 1.83 -6.43 24.66
N ASP A 101 1.94 -5.11 24.54
CA ASP A 101 1.61 -4.15 25.60
C ASP A 101 0.31 -3.38 25.33
N LEU A 102 -0.53 -3.86 24.40
CA LEU A 102 -1.82 -3.28 23.98
C LEU A 102 -3.03 -4.03 24.55
#